data_AF-A0A4Q7ZI54-F1
#
_entry.id   AF-A0A4Q7ZI54-F1
#
_cell.length_a   1.000
_cell.length_b   1.000
_cell.length_c   1.000
_cell.angle_alpha   90.00
_cell.angle_beta   90.00
_cell.angle_gamma   90.00
#
_symmetry.space_group_name_H-M   'P 1'
#
loop_
_entity.id
_entity.type
_entity.pdbx_description
1 polymer ?
#
loop_
_entity_poly.entity_id
_entity_poly.type
_entity_poly.pdbx_seq_one_letter_code
_entity_poly.pdbx_strand_id
1 'polypeptide(L)'
;MSLPDDVAEYLDSHPHATDIVTQAVRARMERVAETRKALEAVGFRSTPEGRAWARAALRPLTEEQRAKARRYAEAIQAGRLPEPE
;
A
#
# COMPACT_ATOMS: atom_id res chain seq x y z
N MET A 1 -16.74 -8.22 0.44
CA MET A 1 -16.35 -6.81 0.66
C MET A 1 -16.88 -6.03 -0.53
N SER A 2 -17.68 -4.98 -0.30
CA SER A 2 -18.21 -4.12 -1.37
C SER A 2 -17.16 -3.10 -1.79
N LEU A 3 -17.20 -2.65 -3.04
CA LEU A 3 -16.46 -1.48 -3.48
C LEU A 3 -17.03 -0.23 -2.77
N PRO A 4 -16.21 0.78 -2.42
CA PRO A 4 -16.71 2.07 -1.98
C PRO A 4 -17.60 2.74 -3.04
N ASP A 5 -18.63 3.46 -2.60
CA ASP A 5 -19.67 4.02 -3.48
C ASP A 5 -19.11 5.02 -4.51
N ASP A 6 -18.11 5.81 -4.12
CA ASP A 6 -17.41 6.76 -5.00
C ASP A 6 -16.62 6.06 -6.11
N VAL A 7 -15.99 4.93 -5.79
CA VAL A 7 -15.28 4.11 -6.78
C VAL A 7 -16.29 3.40 -7.69
N ALA A 8 -17.44 2.97 -7.17
CA ALA A 8 -18.49 2.34 -7.97
C ALA A 8 -19.08 3.32 -8.97
N GLU A 9 -19.45 4.53 -8.51
CA GLU A 9 -19.94 5.62 -9.37
C GLU A 9 -18.89 6.04 -10.42
N TYR A 10 -17.61 6.10 -10.01
CA TYR A 10 -16.53 6.36 -10.94
C TYR A 10 -16.44 5.27 -12.02
N LEU A 11 -16.46 3.99 -11.67
CA LEU A 11 -16.38 2.91 -12.66
C LEU A 11 -17.62 2.86 -13.57
N ASP A 12 -18.82 3.07 -13.03
CA ASP A 12 -20.07 3.07 -13.80
C ASP A 12 -20.13 4.23 -14.82
N SER A 13 -19.50 5.37 -14.51
CA SER A 13 -19.39 6.50 -15.45
C SER A 13 -18.41 6.28 -16.61
N HIS A 14 -17.62 5.20 -16.60
CA HIS A 14 -16.60 4.93 -17.62
C HIS A 14 -16.96 3.71 -18.50
N PRO A 15 -17.00 3.86 -19.84
CA PRO A 15 -17.39 2.78 -20.75
C PRO A 15 -16.42 1.59 -20.79
N HIS A 16 -15.24 1.70 -20.17
CA HIS A 16 -14.20 0.66 -20.11
C HIS A 16 -13.68 0.44 -18.68
N ALA A 17 -14.58 0.30 -17.70
CA ALA A 17 -14.23 0.06 -16.29
C ALA A 17 -13.22 -1.09 -16.08
N THR A 18 -13.33 -2.18 -16.86
CA THR A 18 -12.40 -3.32 -16.78
C THR A 18 -10.96 -2.93 -17.12
N ASP A 19 -10.76 -2.04 -18.09
CA ASP A 19 -9.42 -1.58 -18.47
C ASP A 19 -8.81 -0.70 -17.38
N ILE A 20 -9.62 0.15 -16.76
CA ILE A 20 -9.22 0.99 -15.63
C ILE A 20 -8.74 0.11 -14.47
N VAL A 21 -9.53 -0.89 -14.09
CA VAL A 21 -9.16 -1.83 -13.02
C VAL A 21 -7.89 -2.60 -13.38
N THR A 22 -7.77 -3.05 -14.63
CA THR A 22 -6.60 -3.80 -15.10
C THR A 22 -5.32 -2.95 -15.03
N GLN A 23 -5.39 -1.68 -15.45
CA GLN A 23 -4.27 -0.75 -15.35
C GLN A 23 -3.90 -0.45 -13.91
N ALA A 24 -4.89 -0.25 -13.03
CA ALA A 24 -4.65 -0.02 -11.61
C ALA A 24 -3.95 -1.21 -10.93
N VAL A 25 -4.39 -2.44 -11.24
CA VAL A 25 -3.76 -3.68 -10.76
C VAL A 25 -2.33 -3.80 -11.28
N ARG A 26 -2.10 -3.54 -12.57
CA ARG A 26 -0.75 -3.57 -13.16
C ARG A 26 0.18 -2.57 -12.47
N ALA A 27 -0.25 -1.32 -12.33
CA ALA A 27 0.52 -0.28 -11.67
C ALA A 27 0.82 -0.65 -10.20
N ARG A 28 -0.13 -1.31 -9.51
CA ARG A 28 0.10 -1.82 -8.16
C ARG A 28 1.18 -2.92 -8.14
N MET A 29 1.14 -3.86 -9.08
CA MET A 29 2.13 -4.92 -9.18
C MET A 29 3.53 -4.38 -9.48
N GLU A 30 3.64 -3.42 -10.40
CA GLU A 30 4.90 -2.75 -10.74
C GLU A 30 5.51 -2.06 -9.52
N ARG A 31 4.72 -1.24 -8.80
CA ARG A 31 5.18 -0.60 -7.55
C ARG A 31 5.69 -1.60 -6.50
N VAL A 32 5.00 -2.74 -6.36
CA VAL A 32 5.42 -3.81 -5.44
C VAL A 32 6.74 -4.44 -5.89
N ALA A 33 6.92 -4.69 -7.18
CA ALA A 33 8.16 -5.22 -7.73
C ALA A 33 9.33 -4.25 -7.54
N GLU A 34 9.13 -2.96 -7.80
CA GLU A 34 10.15 -1.92 -7.58
C GLU A 34 10.55 -1.81 -6.12
N THR A 35 9.56 -1.77 -5.22
CA THR A 35 9.81 -1.74 -3.77
C THR A 35 10.60 -2.96 -3.32
N ARG A 36 10.22 -4.15 -3.79
CA ARG A 36 10.94 -5.39 -3.49
C ARG A 36 12.40 -5.30 -3.96
N LYS A 37 12.63 -4.86 -5.19
CA LYS A 37 13.97 -4.71 -5.76
C LYS A 37 14.83 -3.73 -4.95
N ALA A 38 14.26 -2.60 -4.55
CA ALA A 38 14.96 -1.61 -3.72
C ALA A 38 15.34 -2.17 -2.34
N LEU A 39 14.44 -2.93 -1.71
CA LEU A 39 14.71 -3.59 -0.43
C LEU A 39 15.79 -4.67 -0.56
N GLU A 40 15.73 -5.50 -1.60
CA GLU A 40 16.73 -6.54 -1.84
C GLU A 40 18.12 -5.95 -2.15
N ALA A 41 18.18 -4.80 -2.84
CA ALA A 41 19.43 -4.09 -3.11
C ALA A 41 20.15 -3.63 -1.83
N VAL A 42 19.41 -3.38 -0.74
CA VAL A 42 19.99 -3.05 0.58
C VAL A 42 20.15 -4.27 1.49
N GLY A 43 20.06 -5.48 0.92
CA GLY A 43 20.27 -6.75 1.63
C GLY A 43 19.06 -7.26 2.42
N PHE A 44 17.88 -6.65 2.25
CA PHE A 44 16.65 -7.15 2.87
C PHE A 44 16.22 -8.46 2.21
N ARG A 45 15.98 -9.49 3.03
CA ARG A 45 15.44 -10.77 2.56
C ARG A 45 13.92 -10.72 2.55
N SER A 46 13.30 -10.67 1.36
CA SER A 46 11.84 -10.66 1.19
C SER A 46 11.12 -11.98 1.58
N THR A 47 11.82 -12.94 2.19
CA THR A 47 11.25 -14.23 2.66
C THR A 47 10.51 -14.07 3.99
N PRO A 48 9.65 -15.02 4.40
CA PRO A 48 9.01 -14.99 5.73
C PRO A 48 10.01 -14.83 6.89
N GLU A 49 11.13 -15.54 6.83
CA GLU A 49 12.20 -15.53 7.84
C GLU A 49 12.93 -14.20 7.83
N GLY A 50 13.21 -13.65 6.64
CA GLY A 50 13.82 -12.32 6.50
C GLY A 50 12.93 -11.21 7.06
N ARG A 51 11.61 -11.29 6.84
CA ARG A 51 10.62 -10.38 7.46
C ARG A 51 10.52 -10.55 8.96
N ALA A 52 10.65 -11.77 9.49
CA ALA A 52 10.66 -12.01 10.93
C ALA A 52 11.93 -11.43 11.58
N TRP A 53 13.09 -11.69 10.97
CA TRP A 53 14.37 -11.12 11.39
C TRP A 53 14.35 -9.59 11.39
N ALA A 54 13.87 -8.96 10.31
CA ALA A 54 13.82 -7.51 10.22
C ALA A 54 12.90 -6.90 11.29
N ARG A 55 11.75 -7.53 11.57
CA ARG A 55 10.85 -7.11 12.66
C ARG A 55 11.50 -7.22 14.04
N ALA A 56 12.39 -8.19 14.25
CA ALA A 56 13.14 -8.33 15.49
C ALA A 56 14.31 -7.33 15.59
N ALA A 57 14.94 -7.00 14.45
CA ALA A 57 16.11 -6.11 14.40
C ALA A 57 15.75 -4.61 14.45
N LEU A 58 14.57 -4.24 13.93
CA LEU A 58 14.10 -2.87 13.92
C LEU A 58 13.55 -2.46 15.30
N ARG A 59 13.88 -1.24 15.75
CA ARG A 59 13.28 -0.68 16.97
C ARG A 59 11.76 -0.58 16.78
N PRO A 60 10.97 -0.96 17.79
CA PRO A 60 9.54 -0.72 17.76
C PRO A 60 9.26 0.77 17.55
N LEU A 61 8.22 1.06 16.76
CA LEU A 61 7.74 2.43 16.56
C LEU A 61 7.37 3.05 17.92
N THR A 62 7.67 4.34 18.08
CA THR A 62 7.16 5.12 19.23
C THR A 62 5.64 5.20 19.16
N GLU A 63 5.00 5.58 20.26
CA GLU A 63 3.53 5.70 20.26
C GLU A 63 3.04 6.78 19.30
N GLU A 64 3.80 7.86 19.16
CA GLU A 64 3.56 8.93 18.18
C GLU A 64 3.68 8.41 16.74
N GLN A 65 4.74 7.66 16.42
CA GLN A 65 4.92 7.05 15.11
C GLN A 65 3.82 6.03 14.80
N ARG A 66 3.39 5.25 15.79
CA ARG A 66 2.23 4.36 15.65
C ARG A 66 0.95 5.12 15.39
N ALA A 67 0.69 6.21 16.12
CA ALA A 67 -0.49 7.04 15.92
C ALA A 67 -0.50 7.66 14.50
N LYS A 68 0.64 8.17 14.03
CA LYS A 68 0.79 8.66 12.65
C LYS A 68 0.54 7.57 11.62
N ALA A 69 1.13 6.39 11.80
CA ALA A 69 0.91 5.25 10.91
C ALA A 69 -0.56 4.78 10.88
N ARG A 70 -1.25 4.78 12.03
CA ARG A 70 -2.69 4.48 12.12
C ARG A 70 -3.52 5.50 11.33
N ARG A 71 -3.31 6.80 11.56
CA ARG A 71 -4.00 7.88 10.81
C ARG A 71 -3.77 7.76 9.31
N TYR A 72 -2.53 7.47 8.90
CA TYR A 72 -2.18 7.27 7.50
C TYR A 72 -2.91 6.06 6.90
N ALA A 73 -2.96 4.94 7.62
CA ALA A 73 -3.68 3.74 7.19
C ALA A 73 -5.20 3.95 7.12
N GLU A 74 -5.78 4.65 8.10
CA GLU A 74 -7.19 5.03 8.13
C GLU A 74 -7.54 5.96 6.96
N ALA A 75 -6.69 6.93 6.65
CA ALA A 75 -6.87 7.81 5.49
C ALA A 75 -6.88 7.02 4.18
N ILE A 76 -5.94 6.09 3.99
CA ILE A 76 -5.89 5.22 2.81
C ILE A 76 -7.14 4.33 2.74
N GLN A 77 -7.56 3.73 3.86
CA GLN A 77 -8.79 2.91 3.89
C GLN A 77 -10.03 3.72 3.54
N ALA A 78 -10.04 5.00 3.90
CA ALA A 78 -11.08 5.96 3.55
C ALA A 78 -10.91 6.57 2.14
N GLY A 79 -10.04 6.01 1.28
CA GLY A 79 -9.84 6.48 -0.10
C GLY A 79 -9.09 7.82 -0.23
N ARG A 80 -8.52 8.33 0.86
CA ARG A 80 -7.79 9.61 0.88
C ARG A 80 -6.29 9.38 0.80
N LEU A 81 -5.61 10.23 0.03
CA LEU A 81 -4.16 10.37 0.09
C LEU A 81 -3.83 11.31 1.26
N PRO A 82 -3.27 10.81 2.37
CA PRO A 82 -2.82 11.68 3.46
C PRO A 82 -1.71 12.61 2.97
N GLU A 83 -1.82 13.90 3.30
CA GLU A 83 -0.80 14.88 2.92
C GLU A 83 0.53 14.60 3.64
N PRO A 84 1.67 14.78 2.96
CA PRO A 84 2.97 14.69 3.61
C PRO A 84 3.14 15.87 4.58
N GLU A 85 3.45 15.56 5.85
CA GLU A 85 3.92 16.53 6.84
C GLU A 85 5.35 17.00 6.54
#